data_AF-A0A368TVP8-F1
#
_entry.id   AF-A0A368TVP8-F1
#
_cell.length_a   1.000
_cell.length_b   1.000
_cell.length_c   1.000
_cell.angle_alpha   90.00
_cell.angle_beta   90.00
_cell.angle_gamma   90.00
#
_symmetry.space_group_name_H-M   'P 1'
#
loop_
_entity.id
_entity.type
_entity.pdbx_description
1 polymer ?
#
loop_
_entity_poly.entity_id
_entity_poly.type
_entity_poly.pdbx_seq_one_letter_code
_entity_poly.pdbx_strand_id
1 'polypeptide(L)' 'MILEHLLYLPDRLRAQRQRHRSRRQLRHLDDRLLADIGLDRTTAEREVSKPFWR' A
#
# COMPACT_ATOMS: atom_id res chain seq x y z
N MET A 1 -5.71 -17.34 -28.46
CA MET A 1 -6.10 -17.85 -27.13
C MET A 1 -4.88 -17.99 -26.19
N ILE A 2 -4.05 -16.94 -26.06
CA ILE A 2 -2.98 -16.78 -25.04
C ILE A 2 -2.79 -15.28 -24.74
N LEU A 3 -2.99 -14.42 -25.75
CA LEU A 3 -2.81 -12.96 -25.67
C LEU A 3 -3.73 -12.22 -24.69
N GLU A 4 -4.89 -12.75 -24.31
CA GLU A 4 -5.83 -12.05 -23.42
C GLU A 4 -5.37 -12.02 -21.95
N HIS A 5 -4.54 -12.98 -21.52
CA HIS A 5 -4.08 -13.04 -20.13
C HIS A 5 -2.94 -12.05 -19.81
N LEU A 6 -2.19 -11.63 -20.84
CA LEU A 6 -1.07 -10.69 -20.72
C LEU A 6 -1.54 -9.26 -20.37
N LEU A 7 -2.81 -8.95 -20.65
CA LEU A 7 -3.37 -7.61 -20.47
C LEU A 7 -3.73 -7.27 -19.01
N TYR A 8 -3.74 -8.25 -18.09
CA TYR A 8 -4.04 -8.04 -16.65
C TYR A 8 -2.80 -7.91 -15.75
N LEU A 9 -1.62 -8.24 -16.26
CA LEU A 9 -0.33 -7.97 -15.59
C LEU A 9 -0.12 -6.50 -15.18
N PRO A 10 -0.45 -5.48 -16.01
CA PRO A 10 -0.27 -4.09 -15.61
C PRO A 10 -1.13 -3.69 -14.41
N ASP A 11 -2.33 -4.25 -14.26
CA ASP A 11 -3.24 -3.87 -13.18
C ASP A 11 -2.74 -4.33 -11.80
N ARG A 12 -2.13 -5.52 -11.74
CA ARG A 12 -1.48 -6.00 -10.51
C ARG A 12 -0.30 -5.11 -10.12
N LEU A 13 0.52 -4.71 -11.09
CA LEU A 13 1.65 -3.80 -10.83
C LEU A 13 1.18 -2.41 -10.41
N ARG A 14 0.11 -1.90 -11.02
CA ARG A 14 -0.52 -0.62 -10.64
C ARG A 14 -1.07 -0.68 -9.22
N ALA A 15 -1.80 -1.75 -8.86
CA ALA A 15 -2.34 -1.94 -7.53
C ALA A 15 -1.23 -2.03 -6.47
N GLN A 16 -0.14 -2.76 -6.75
CA GLN A 16 1.00 -2.84 -5.83
C GLN A 16 1.72 -1.49 -5.68
N ARG A 17 1.91 -0.75 -6.78
CA ARG A 17 2.46 0.63 -6.73
C ARG A 17 1.57 1.56 -5.90
N GLN A 18 0.26 1.47 -6.07
CA GLN A 18 -0.69 2.27 -5.30
C GLN A 18 -0.61 1.95 -3.82
N ARG A 19 -0.62 0.66 -3.44
CA ARG A 19 -0.46 0.23 -2.04
C ARG A 19 0.85 0.72 -1.44
N HIS A 20 1.95 0.61 -2.18
CA HIS A 20 3.25 1.10 -1.73
C HIS A 20 3.24 2.63 -1.50
N ARG A 21 2.61 3.40 -2.40
CA ARG A 21 2.42 4.85 -2.20
C ARG A 21 1.60 5.15 -0.95
N SER A 22 0.46 4.49 -0.77
CA SER A 22 -0.40 4.67 0.41
C SER A 22 0.31 4.33 1.72
N ARG A 23 1.07 3.23 1.75
CA ARG A 23 1.92 2.89 2.91
C ARG A 23 2.94 3.97 3.21
N ARG A 24 3.63 4.51 2.20
CA ARG A 24 4.57 5.62 2.42
C ARG A 24 3.88 6.86 2.97
N GLN A 25 2.63 7.13 2.62
CA GLN A 25 1.86 8.25 3.17
C GLN A 25 1.60 8.07 4.68
N LEU A 26 1.35 6.83 5.14
CA LEU A 26 1.19 6.54 6.57
C LEU A 26 2.41 6.97 7.42
N ARG A 27 3.63 6.94 6.86
CA ARG A 27 4.84 7.44 7.57
C ARG A 27 4.79 8.94 7.87
N HIS A 28 4.09 9.70 7.04
CA HIS A 28 4.07 11.16 7.11
C HIS A 28 2.88 11.69 7.93
N LEU A 29 1.92 10.82 8.28
CA LEU A 29 0.83 11.18 9.18
C LEU A 29 1.36 11.26 10.62
N ASP A 30 0.89 12.26 11.37
CA ASP A 30 1.11 12.34 12.81
C ASP A 30 0.19 11.39 13.57
N ASP A 31 0.41 11.23 14.88
CA ASP A 31 -0.33 10.25 15.69
C ASP A 31 -1.82 10.57 15.79
N ARG A 32 -2.20 11.85 15.68
CA ARG A 32 -3.61 12.28 15.74
C ARG A 32 -4.34 11.92 14.45
N LEU A 33 -3.71 12.15 13.30
CA LEU A 33 -4.25 11.77 12.00
C LEU A 33 -4.32 10.26 11.83
N LEU A 34 -3.35 9.51 12.37
CA LEU A 34 -3.44 8.06 12.43
C LEU A 34 -4.61 7.60 13.31
N ALA A 35 -4.80 8.22 14.48
CA ALA A 35 -5.91 7.89 15.37
C ALA A 35 -7.29 8.21 14.74
N ASP A 36 -7.39 9.27 13.94
CA ASP A 36 -8.62 9.64 13.22
C ASP A 36 -9.07 8.55 12.24
N ILE A 37 -8.11 7.83 11.63
CA ILE A 37 -8.37 6.67 10.76
C ILE A 37 -8.31 5.33 11.51
N GLY A 38 -8.23 5.34 12.84
CA GLY A 38 -8.25 4.14 13.68
C GLY A 38 -6.94 3.35 13.69
N LEU A 39 -5.80 3.97 13.38
CA LEU A 39 -4.48 3.35 13.43
C LEU A 39 -3.63 3.93 14.56
N ASP A 40 -2.79 3.09 15.16
CA ASP A 40 -1.71 3.54 16.03
C ASP A 40 -0.37 3.61 15.27
N ARG A 41 0.62 4.30 15.84
CA ARG A 41 1.96 4.47 15.25
C ARG A 41 2.61 3.12 14.93
N THR A 42 2.55 2.18 15.86
CA THR A 42 3.16 0.84 15.72
C THR A 42 2.56 0.06 14.56
N THR A 43 1.26 0.17 14.33
CA THR A 43 0.53 -0.48 13.25
C THR A 43 0.83 0.20 11.93
N ALA A 44 0.88 1.53 11.89
CA ALA A 44 1.34 2.26 10.72
C ALA A 44 2.77 1.87 10.31
N GLU A 45 3.69 1.73 11.26
CA GLU A 45 5.07 1.29 11.01
C GLU A 45 5.14 -0.17 10.50
N ARG A 46 4.33 -1.06 11.07
CA ARG A 46 4.19 -2.44 10.57
C ARG A 46 3.63 -2.50 9.15
N GLU A 47 2.68 -1.63 8.81
CA GLU A 47 2.16 -1.54 7.45
C GLU A 47 3.21 -1.00 6.47
N VAL A 48 3.98 0.00 6.89
CA VAL A 48 5.05 0.62 6.09
C VAL A 48 6.19 -0.35 5.80
N SER A 49 6.54 -1.21 6.76
CA SER A 49 7.64 -2.16 6.62
C SER A 49 7.30 -3.35 5.71
N LYS A 50 6.04 -3.50 5.28
CA LYS A 50 5.65 -4.56 4.35
C LYS A 50 6.35 -4.38 3.01
N PRO A 51 6.92 -5.44 2.44
CA PRO A 51 7.54 -5.38 1.13
C PRO A 51 6.51 -5.07 0.05
N PHE A 52 6.97 -4.52 -1.08
CA PHE A 52 6.08 -4.02 -2.15
C PHE A 52 5.24 -5.11 -2.84
N TRP A 53 5.60 -6.39 -2.70
CA TRP A 53 4.87 -7.52 -3.30
C TRP A 53 3.71 -8.05 -2.44
N ARG A 54 3.59 -7.60 -1.20
CA ARG A 54 2.53 -7.97 -0.27
C ARG A 54 1.48 -6.86 -0.19
#